data_AF-A0A847MNX6-F1
#
_entry.id   AF-A0A847MNX6-F1
#
_cell.length_a   1.000
_cell.length_b   1.000
_cell.length_c   1.000
_cell.angle_alpha   90.00
_cell.angle_beta   90.00
_cell.angle_gamma   90.00
#
_symmetry.space_group_name_H-M   'P 1'
#
loop_
_entity.id
_entity.type
_entity.pdbx_description
1 polymer ?
#
loop_
_entity_poly.entity_id
_entity_poly.type
_entity_poly.pdbx_seq_one_letter_code
_entity_poly.pdbx_strand_id
1 'polypeptide(L)'
;MFLVFNDPQAVSQYVSQRLIELIKDRPHAILGLATGSTMEPVYQRFCRDAKEQALDVSKLISFNLDEYIGLSAEHPQSYHYFMNEHLFNHLNFAKQKTFVPDGKPEDVEAHCRQYSQKIVDCGGIDLQLLGIGSNGHIGFN
;
A
#
# COMPACT_ATOMS: atom_id res chain seq x y z
N MET A 1 -0.70 -18.86 13.18
CA MET A 1 0.27 -19.75 12.51
C MET A 1 1.26 -18.88 11.76
N PHE A 2 2.56 -19.04 11.97
CA PHE A 2 3.57 -18.35 11.17
C PHE A 2 3.89 -19.16 9.93
N LEU A 3 4.04 -18.49 8.80
CA LEU A 3 4.53 -19.08 7.56
C LEU A 3 6.01 -18.74 7.43
N VAL A 4 6.84 -19.78 7.30
CA VAL A 4 8.28 -19.63 7.13
C VAL A 4 8.62 -19.97 5.68
N PHE A 5 9.30 -19.05 5.01
CA PHE A 5 9.71 -19.18 3.62
C PHE A 5 11.24 -19.24 3.54
N ASN A 6 11.75 -19.88 2.49
CA ASN A 6 13.18 -20.09 2.31
C ASN A 6 13.92 -18.81 1.85
N ASP A 7 13.21 -17.89 1.18
CA ASP A 7 13.78 -16.68 0.61
C ASP A 7 12.72 -15.56 0.43
N PRO A 8 13.15 -14.29 0.22
CA PRO A 8 12.23 -13.16 0.00
C PRO A 8 11.37 -13.28 -1.28
N GLN A 9 11.83 -14.00 -2.30
CA GLN A 9 11.07 -14.19 -3.53
C GLN A 9 9.85 -15.08 -3.30
N ALA A 10 9.98 -16.11 -2.49
CA ALA A 10 8.88 -16.98 -2.06
C ALA A 10 7.85 -16.22 -1.22
N VAL A 11 8.29 -15.31 -0.34
CA VAL A 11 7.38 -14.40 0.38
C VAL A 11 6.62 -13.51 -0.60
N SER A 12 7.32 -12.87 -1.53
CA SER A 12 6.72 -11.97 -2.52
C SER A 12 5.72 -12.69 -3.41
N GLN A 13 6.03 -13.93 -3.82
CA GLN A 13 5.11 -14.80 -4.55
C GLN A 13 3.84 -15.09 -3.76
N TYR A 14 3.99 -15.49 -2.50
CA TYR A 14 2.86 -15.81 -1.63
C TYR A 14 1.95 -14.60 -1.41
N VAL A 15 2.54 -13.43 -1.10
CA VAL A 15 1.78 -12.19 -0.87
C VAL A 15 1.08 -11.73 -2.16
N SER A 16 1.75 -11.77 -3.31
CA SER A 16 1.15 -11.47 -4.62
C SER A 16 -0.07 -12.35 -4.89
N GLN A 17 0.07 -13.67 -4.72
CA GLN A 17 -1.03 -14.61 -4.92
C GLN A 17 -2.21 -14.31 -3.99
N ARG A 18 -1.93 -13.99 -2.72
CA ARG A 18 -2.97 -13.62 -1.75
C ARG A 18 -3.71 -12.34 -2.12
N LEU A 19 -2.99 -11.32 -2.61
CA LEU A 19 -3.58 -10.08 -3.12
C LEU A 19 -4.48 -10.36 -4.33
N ILE A 20 -4.02 -11.15 -5.29
CA ILE A 20 -4.79 -11.50 -6.49
C ILE A 20 -6.07 -12.25 -6.12
N GLU A 21 -5.99 -13.22 -5.22
CA GLU A 21 -7.16 -13.95 -4.72
C GLU A 21 -8.15 -13.02 -4.02
N LEU A 22 -7.68 -12.14 -3.15
CA LEU A 22 -8.52 -11.14 -2.48
C LEU A 22 -9.22 -10.23 -3.50
N ILE A 23 -8.51 -9.73 -4.50
CA ILE A 23 -9.06 -8.80 -5.50
C ILE A 23 -10.09 -9.50 -6.39
N LYS A 24 -9.86 -10.78 -6.75
CA LYS A 24 -10.82 -11.58 -7.52
C LYS A 24 -12.10 -11.84 -6.73
N ASP A 25 -11.99 -12.15 -5.44
CA ASP A 25 -13.14 -12.37 -4.55
C ASP A 25 -13.88 -11.06 -4.22
N ARG A 26 -13.12 -9.99 -4.01
CA ARG A 26 -13.62 -8.67 -3.61
C ARG A 26 -12.99 -7.56 -4.47
N PRO A 27 -13.55 -7.27 -5.66
CA PRO A 27 -13.02 -6.25 -6.56
C PRO A 27 -13.00 -4.82 -5.99
N HIS A 28 -13.76 -4.57 -4.94
CA HIS A 28 -13.83 -3.30 -4.21
C HIS A 28 -13.02 -3.31 -2.91
N ALA A 29 -12.06 -4.24 -2.77
CA ALA A 29 -11.27 -4.38 -1.55
C ALA A 29 -10.53 -3.07 -1.21
N ILE A 30 -10.48 -2.80 0.09
CA ILE A 30 -9.77 -1.65 0.66
C ILE A 30 -8.45 -2.15 1.24
N LEU A 31 -7.35 -1.75 0.60
CA LEU A 31 -6.01 -2.22 0.91
C LEU A 31 -5.26 -1.21 1.77
N GLY A 32 -4.74 -1.68 2.90
CA GLY A 32 -3.71 -0.99 3.65
C GLY A 32 -2.33 -1.34 3.07
N LEU A 33 -1.56 -0.33 2.69
CA LEU A 33 -0.28 -0.48 2.00
C LEU A 33 0.87 0.10 2.84
N ALA A 34 2.04 -0.51 2.70
CA ALA A 34 3.29 -0.07 3.34
C ALA A 34 4.33 0.28 2.28
N THR A 35 5.38 0.99 2.68
CA THR A 35 6.54 1.31 1.81
C THR A 35 7.79 0.58 2.29
N GLY A 36 8.94 0.94 1.74
CA GLY A 36 10.24 0.43 2.15
C GLY A 36 10.67 -0.84 1.41
N SER A 37 11.93 -1.22 1.62
CA SER A 37 12.61 -2.27 0.85
C SER A 37 11.98 -3.64 0.96
N THR A 38 11.29 -3.95 2.06
CA THR A 38 10.50 -5.18 2.20
C THR A 38 9.36 -5.27 1.17
N MET A 39 8.77 -4.13 0.80
CA MET A 39 7.60 -4.08 -0.08
C MET A 39 7.97 -4.01 -1.57
N GLU A 40 9.17 -3.55 -1.92
CA GLU A 40 9.64 -3.47 -3.32
C GLU A 40 9.48 -4.79 -4.10
N PRO A 41 10.02 -5.95 -3.63
CA PRO A 41 9.87 -7.20 -4.37
C PRO A 41 8.42 -7.71 -4.38
N VAL A 42 7.62 -7.38 -3.35
CA VAL A 42 6.20 -7.70 -3.28
C VAL A 42 5.43 -6.96 -4.37
N TYR A 43 5.62 -5.64 -4.49
CA TYR A 43 4.95 -4.83 -5.51
C TYR A 43 5.43 -5.17 -6.92
N GLN A 44 6.73 -5.41 -7.11
CA GLN A 44 7.26 -5.86 -8.39
C GLN A 44 6.59 -7.17 -8.84
N ARG A 45 6.49 -8.13 -7.92
CA ARG A 45 5.85 -9.43 -8.16
C ARG A 45 4.36 -9.27 -8.46
N PHE A 46 3.64 -8.52 -7.63
CA PHE A 46 2.21 -8.27 -7.80
C PHE A 46 1.90 -7.57 -9.14
N CYS A 47 2.65 -6.53 -9.50
CA CYS A 47 2.49 -5.83 -10.77
C CYS A 47 2.67 -6.76 -11.98
N ARG A 48 3.66 -7.65 -11.93
CA ARG A 48 3.87 -8.63 -13.01
C ARG A 48 2.70 -9.62 -13.09
N ASP A 49 2.40 -10.28 -11.97
CA ASP A 49 1.38 -11.33 -11.93
C ASP A 49 -0.02 -10.77 -12.27
N ALA A 50 -0.34 -9.55 -11.83
CA ALA A 50 -1.58 -8.85 -12.15
C ALA A 50 -1.71 -8.52 -13.65
N LYS A 51 -0.61 -8.12 -14.31
CA LYS A 51 -0.58 -7.88 -15.76
C LYS A 51 -0.78 -9.18 -16.54
N GLU A 52 -0.07 -10.25 -16.16
CA GLU A 52 -0.18 -11.57 -16.80
C GLU A 52 -1.60 -12.13 -16.72
N GLN A 53 -2.31 -11.84 -15.63
CA GLN A 53 -3.69 -12.29 -15.40
C GLN A 53 -4.76 -11.29 -15.86
N ALA A 54 -4.38 -10.16 -16.45
CA ALA A 54 -5.29 -9.07 -16.82
C ALA A 54 -6.22 -8.65 -15.66
N LEU A 55 -5.68 -8.56 -14.44
CA LEU A 55 -6.44 -8.24 -13.24
C LEU A 55 -6.90 -6.77 -13.26
N ASP A 56 -8.20 -6.54 -13.11
CA ASP A 56 -8.76 -5.20 -12.95
C ASP A 56 -8.58 -4.70 -11.50
N VAL A 57 -7.74 -3.68 -11.33
CA VAL A 57 -7.47 -3.03 -10.04
C VAL A 57 -8.14 -1.64 -9.92
N SER A 58 -8.89 -1.21 -10.93
CA SER A 58 -9.46 0.15 -11.00
C SER A 58 -10.52 0.43 -9.93
N LYS A 59 -11.08 -0.64 -9.34
CA LYS A 59 -12.12 -0.58 -8.32
C LYS A 59 -11.60 -0.55 -6.89
N LEU A 60 -10.31 -0.85 -6.69
CA LEU A 60 -9.67 -0.87 -5.38
C LEU A 60 -9.62 0.53 -4.77
N ILE A 61 -9.56 0.54 -3.44
CA ILE A 61 -9.23 1.71 -2.63
C ILE A 61 -7.96 1.36 -1.85
N SER A 62 -7.02 2.28 -1.73
CA SER A 62 -5.84 2.05 -0.90
C SER A 62 -5.56 3.19 0.08
N PHE A 63 -5.01 2.82 1.23
CA PHE A 63 -4.52 3.73 2.26
C PHE A 63 -3.10 3.31 2.66
N ASN A 64 -2.16 4.25 2.64
CA ASN A 64 -0.80 4.04 3.14
C ASN A 64 -0.71 4.33 4.65
N LEU A 65 0.21 3.64 5.33
CA LEU A 65 0.40 3.75 6.78
C LEU A 65 0.86 5.16 7.22
N ASP A 66 1.78 5.75 6.46
CA ASP A 66 2.56 6.90 6.89
C ASP A 66 3.09 7.71 5.70
N GLU A 67 3.63 8.89 6.01
CA GLU A 67 4.38 9.78 5.12
C GLU A 67 5.36 10.62 5.97
N TYR A 68 6.45 11.09 5.36
CA TYR A 68 7.37 12.03 6.00
C TYR A 68 6.82 13.45 6.00
N ILE A 69 6.85 14.08 7.18
CA ILE A 69 6.57 15.51 7.31
C ILE A 69 7.67 16.33 6.62
N GLY A 70 7.26 17.35 5.88
CA GLY A 70 8.12 18.30 5.18
C GLY A 70 8.45 17.91 3.72
N LEU A 71 8.02 16.75 3.24
CA LEU A 71 8.21 16.33 1.86
C LEU A 71 6.94 16.55 1.03
N SER A 72 7.09 17.08 -0.19
CA SER A 72 5.96 17.11 -1.13
C SER A 72 5.80 15.76 -1.82
N ALA A 73 4.63 15.53 -2.40
CA ALA A 73 4.26 14.31 -3.11
C ALA A 73 5.17 13.96 -4.31
N GLU A 74 5.87 14.96 -4.87
CA GLU A 74 6.81 14.83 -5.98
C GLU A 74 8.26 14.62 -5.52
N HIS A 75 8.53 14.78 -4.22
CA HIS A 75 9.88 14.59 -3.70
C HIS A 75 10.27 13.10 -3.84
N PRO A 76 11.46 12.77 -4.40
CA PRO A 76 11.85 11.37 -4.67
C PRO A 76 11.89 10.46 -3.44
N GLN A 77 11.99 11.03 -2.25
CA GLN A 77 11.99 10.31 -0.98
C GLN A 77 10.65 10.29 -0.25
N SER A 78 9.60 10.92 -0.82
CA SER A 78 8.25 10.81 -0.26
C SER A 78 7.68 9.41 -0.51
N TYR A 79 6.84 8.95 0.41
CA TYR A 79 6.11 7.69 0.24
C TYR A 79 5.05 7.78 -0.85
N HIS A 80 4.51 8.97 -1.12
CA HIS A 80 3.70 9.20 -2.31
C HIS A 80 4.49 8.94 -3.62
N TYR A 81 5.72 9.43 -3.73
CA TYR A 81 6.58 9.16 -4.88
C TYR A 81 6.90 7.66 -4.98
N PHE A 82 7.33 7.03 -3.88
CA PHE A 82 7.60 5.59 -3.79
C PHE A 82 6.43 4.75 -4.30
N MET A 83 5.21 5.02 -3.84
CA MET A 83 4.05 4.23 -4.23
C MET A 83 3.71 4.38 -5.72
N ASN A 84 3.89 5.57 -6.28
CA ASN A 84 3.72 5.78 -7.71
C ASN A 84 4.80 5.05 -8.52
N GLU A 85 6.05 5.12 -8.09
CA GLU A 85 7.19 4.46 -8.73
C GLU A 85 7.06 2.94 -8.72
N HIS A 86 6.68 2.34 -7.59
CA HIS A 86 6.71 0.88 -7.43
C HIS A 86 5.39 0.18 -7.71
N LEU A 87 4.25 0.88 -7.64
CA LEU A 87 2.93 0.26 -7.76
C LEU A 87 1.96 1.01 -8.67
N PHE A 88 1.57 2.23 -8.30
CA PHE A 88 0.40 2.87 -8.91
C PHE A 88 0.58 3.28 -10.37
N ASN A 89 1.81 3.44 -10.88
CA ASN A 89 2.05 3.73 -12.30
C ASN A 89 2.17 2.45 -13.15
N HIS A 90 2.24 1.28 -12.53
CA HIS A 90 2.40 0.01 -13.24
C HIS A 90 1.08 -0.66 -13.57
N LEU A 91 0.01 -0.35 -12.86
CA LEU A 91 -1.32 -0.92 -13.02
C LEU A 91 -2.39 0.18 -13.12
N ASN A 92 -3.58 -0.16 -13.61
CA ASN A 92 -4.67 0.79 -13.83
C ASN A 92 -5.45 1.14 -12.55
N PHE A 93 -4.76 1.62 -11.52
CA PHE A 93 -5.40 2.13 -10.31
C PHE A 93 -6.15 3.44 -10.58
N ALA A 94 -7.34 3.57 -10.00
CA ALA A 94 -8.03 4.85 -9.95
C ALA A 94 -7.29 5.77 -8.95
N LYS A 95 -6.48 6.71 -9.45
CA LYS A 95 -5.61 7.58 -8.63
C LYS A 95 -6.36 8.36 -7.55
N GLN A 96 -7.62 8.72 -7.79
CA GLN A 96 -8.50 9.37 -6.81
C GLN A 96 -8.93 8.45 -5.64
N LYS A 97 -8.62 7.15 -5.73
CA LYS A 97 -8.86 6.13 -4.69
C LYS A 97 -7.56 5.60 -4.07
N THR A 98 -6.41 6.19 -4.41
CA THR A 98 -5.12 5.88 -3.78
C THR A 98 -4.77 6.98 -2.80
N PHE A 99 -4.83 6.70 -1.51
CA PHE A 99 -4.63 7.69 -0.46
C PHE A 99 -3.28 7.47 0.25
N VAL A 100 -2.42 8.48 0.21
CA VAL A 100 -1.20 8.58 1.05
C VAL A 100 -1.37 9.84 1.91
N PRO A 101 -0.99 9.82 3.20
CA PRO A 101 -1.01 11.04 4.01
C PRO A 101 -0.22 12.16 3.33
N ASP A 102 -0.66 13.40 3.50
CA ASP A 102 0.07 14.57 3.00
C ASP A 102 1.27 14.81 3.91
N GLY A 103 2.45 14.97 3.31
CA GLY A 103 3.68 15.32 4.03
C GLY A 103 3.76 16.81 4.38
N LYS A 104 2.90 17.67 3.85
CA LYS A 104 2.89 19.12 4.12
C LYS A 104 1.50 19.66 4.44
N PRO A 105 0.76 19.08 5.40
CA PRO A 105 -0.53 19.63 5.79
C PRO A 105 -0.35 20.95 6.53
N GLU A 106 -1.32 21.85 6.40
CA GLU A 106 -1.35 23.10 7.18
C GLU A 106 -1.53 22.83 8.68
N ASP A 107 -2.35 21.84 9.03
CA ASP A 107 -2.57 21.33 10.38
C ASP A 107 -2.44 19.80 10.37
N VAL A 108 -1.36 19.30 10.97
CA VAL A 108 -1.03 17.88 11.04
C VAL A 108 -2.10 17.08 11.78
N GLU A 109 -2.61 17.59 12.91
CA GLU A 109 -3.59 16.83 13.69
C GLU A 109 -4.93 16.76 12.98
N ALA A 110 -5.37 17.87 12.39
CA ALA A 110 -6.59 17.88 11.59
C ALA A 110 -6.46 16.92 10.40
N HIS A 111 -5.30 16.89 9.74
CA HIS A 111 -5.03 15.97 8.66
C HIS A 111 -5.10 14.51 9.10
N CYS A 112 -4.46 14.13 10.21
CA CYS A 112 -4.54 12.77 10.76
C CYS A 112 -5.98 12.37 11.07
N ARG A 113 -6.77 13.26 11.72
CA ARG A 113 -8.20 13.00 12.00
C ARG A 113 -9.01 12.78 10.73
N GLN A 114 -8.81 13.60 9.71
CA GLN A 114 -9.48 13.47 8.41
C GLN A 114 -9.09 12.17 7.69
N TYR A 115 -7.82 11.79 7.74
CA TYR A 115 -7.32 10.57 7.13
C TYR A 115 -7.93 9.33 7.80
N SER A 116 -7.94 9.30 9.14
CA SER A 116 -8.59 8.23 9.91
C SER A 116 -10.09 8.16 9.65
N GLN A 117 -10.78 9.30 9.62
CA GLN A 117 -12.21 9.33 9.33
C GLN A 117 -12.51 8.80 7.92
N LYS A 118 -11.68 9.14 6.93
CA LYS A 118 -11.84 8.64 5.55
C LYS A 118 -11.74 7.11 5.46
N ILE A 119 -10.85 6.49 6.23
CA ILE A 119 -10.77 5.02 6.30
C ILE A 119 -12.09 4.44 6.82
N VAL A 120 -12.65 5.03 7.88
CA VAL A 120 -13.94 4.61 8.45
C VAL A 120 -15.08 4.81 7.43
N ASP A 121 -15.13 5.97 6.78
CA ASP A 121 -16.17 6.31 5.81
C ASP A 121 -16.14 5.40 4.56
N CYS A 122 -14.96 4.90 4.19
CA CYS A 122 -14.83 3.90 3.13
C CYS A 122 -15.23 2.48 3.57
N GLY A 123 -15.34 2.21 4.87
CA GLY A 123 -15.76 0.92 5.42
C GLY A 123 -14.64 0.11 6.10
N GLY A 124 -13.49 0.73 6.39
CA GLY A 124 -12.35 0.08 7.04
C GLY A 124 -11.35 -0.54 6.05
N ILE A 125 -10.40 -1.33 6.58
CA ILE A 125 -9.35 -2.00 5.80
C ILE A 125 -9.65 -3.49 5.72
N ASP A 126 -9.72 -4.05 4.51
CA ASP A 126 -9.95 -5.48 4.28
C ASP A 126 -8.66 -6.31 4.46
N LEU A 127 -7.51 -5.75 4.03
CA LEU A 127 -6.19 -6.35 4.19
C LEU A 127 -5.13 -5.27 4.35
N GLN A 128 -4.30 -5.38 5.38
CA GLN A 128 -3.17 -4.49 5.65
C GLN A 128 -1.84 -5.21 5.42
N LEU A 129 -1.00 -4.67 4.56
CA LEU A 129 0.41 -5.04 4.45
C LEU A 129 1.23 -4.25 5.47
N LEU A 130 2.09 -4.93 6.23
CA LEU A 130 2.96 -4.32 7.24
C LEU A 130 4.40 -4.77 7.04
N GLY A 131 5.33 -3.85 7.24
CA GLY A 131 6.72 -4.17 7.58
C GLY A 131 6.89 -4.24 9.09
N ILE A 132 8.04 -4.75 9.53
CA ILE A 132 8.46 -4.67 10.93
C ILE A 132 9.87 -4.07 11.00
N GLY A 133 10.02 -3.00 11.77
CA GLY A 133 11.32 -2.37 12.01
C GLY A 133 12.26 -3.25 12.82
N SER A 134 13.57 -2.98 12.75
CA SER A 134 14.56 -3.69 13.57
C SER A 134 14.36 -3.52 15.08
N ASN A 135 13.70 -2.44 15.49
CA ASN A 135 13.27 -2.19 16.87
C ASN A 135 11.82 -2.65 17.15
N GLY A 136 11.16 -3.33 16.20
CA GLY A 136 9.80 -3.83 16.33
C GLY A 136 8.69 -2.86 15.92
N HIS A 137 9.01 -1.67 15.40
CA HIS A 137 7.99 -0.70 15.00
C HIS A 137 7.08 -1.21 13.88
N ILE A 138 5.84 -0.73 13.87
CA ILE A 138 4.86 -0.91 12.79
C ILE A 138 4.38 0.47 12.35
N GLY A 139 4.49 0.76 11.05
CA GLY A 139 4.47 2.14 10.57
C GLY A 139 5.64 2.91 11.23
N PHE A 140 5.38 4.06 11.84
CA PHE A 140 6.35 4.78 12.67
C PHE A 140 6.06 4.75 14.18
N ASN A 141 5.37 3.70 14.67
CA ASN A 141 5.01 3.54 16.10
C ASN A 141 6.05 2.75 16.89
#